data_AF-A0A086JH26-F1
#
_entry.id   AF-A0A086JH26-F1
#
_cell.length_a   1.000
_cell.length_b   1.000
_cell.length_c   1.000
_cell.angle_alpha   90.00
_cell.angle_beta   90.00
_cell.angle_gamma   90.00
#
_symmetry.space_group_name_H-M   'P 1'
#
loop_
_entity.id
_entity.type
_entity.pdbx_description
1 polymer ?
#
loop_
_entity_poly.entity_id
_entity_poly.type
_entity_poly.pdbx_seq_one_letter_code
_entity_poly.pdbx_strand_id
1 'polypeptide(L)' 'RILILDLDVHQGDGTAEIFSNEPRVKTVSIHCEDNFPFPKAQSDVDIGLPAGTGDEVYLRQLNEVG' A
#
# COMPACT_ATOMS: atom_id res chain seq x y z
N ARG A 1 -11.27 -13.46 -8.31
CA ARG A 1 -10.71 -12.14 -7.93
C ARG A 1 -9.44 -12.41 -7.14
N ILE A 2 -8.43 -11.57 -7.28
CA ILE A 2 -7.11 -11.68 -6.63
C ILE A 2 -6.91 -10.41 -5.80
N LEU A 3 -6.31 -10.56 -4.61
CA LEU A 3 -5.88 -9.46 -3.76
C LEU A 3 -4.36 -9.53 -3.62
N ILE A 4 -3.69 -8.41 -3.84
CA ILE A 4 -2.28 -8.24 -3.49
C ILE A 4 -2.23 -7.28 -2.31
N LEU A 5 -1.85 -7.80 -1.15
CA LEU A 5 -1.63 -7.03 0.07
C LEU A 5 -0.12 -6.87 0.26
N ASP A 6 0.37 -5.65 0.05
CA ASP A 6 1.76 -5.28 0.20
C ASP A 6 1.96 -4.53 1.53
N LEU A 7 2.82 -5.10 2.37
CA LEU A 7 3.17 -4.60 3.70
C LEU A 7 4.67 -4.25 3.79
N ASP A 8 5.36 -4.09 2.66
CA ASP A 8 6.70 -3.51 2.62
C ASP A 8 6.67 -2.03 3.06
N VAL A 9 7.79 -1.53 3.59
CA VAL A 9 7.92 -0.13 4.03
C VAL A 9 7.99 0.86 2.86
N HIS A 10 8.36 0.40 1.67
CA HIS A 10 8.29 1.15 0.42
C HIS A 10 6.92 0.93 -0.23
N GLN A 11 6.41 1.91 -0.98
CA GLN A 11 5.20 1.66 -1.75
C GLN A 11 5.49 0.64 -2.86
N GLY A 12 4.61 -0.35 -3.02
CA GLY A 12 4.60 -1.29 -4.12
C GLY A 12 4.15 -0.68 -5.45
N ASP A 13 4.82 0.40 -5.89
CA ASP A 13 4.55 1.16 -7.11
C ASP A 13 4.48 0.30 -8.38
N GLY A 14 5.45 -0.60 -8.56
CA GLY A 14 5.45 -1.52 -9.70
C GLY A 14 4.21 -2.42 -9.73
N THR A 15 3.77 -2.90 -8.57
CA THR A 15 2.54 -3.71 -8.45
C THR A 15 1.31 -2.87 -8.83
N ALA A 16 1.22 -1.64 -8.33
CA ALA A 16 0.13 -0.73 -8.65
C ALA A 16 0.05 -0.43 -10.16
N GLU A 17 1.19 -0.10 -10.79
CA GLU A 17 1.25 0.22 -12.22
C GLU A 17 0.91 -0.99 -13.10
N ILE A 18 1.46 -2.17 -12.82
CA ILE A 18 1.23 -3.40 -13.58
C ILE A 18 -0.27 -3.76 -13.63
N PHE A 19 -0.99 -3.58 -12.53
CA PHE A 19 -2.39 -3.98 -12.42
C PHE A 19 -3.40 -2.83 -12.57
N SER A 20 -2.94 -1.62 -12.89
CA SER A 20 -3.76 -0.40 -13.06
C SER A 20 -5.00 -0.56 -13.96
N ASN A 21 -4.96 -1.50 -14.92
CA ASN A 21 -6.06 -1.77 -15.86
C ASN A 21 -6.59 -3.21 -15.76
N GLU A 22 -6.34 -3.91 -14.66
CA GLU A 22 -6.74 -5.29 -14.46
C GLU A 22 -7.83 -5.42 -13.37
N PRO A 23 -9.13 -5.38 -13.73
CA PRO A 23 -10.23 -5.34 -12.76
C PRO A 23 -10.39 -6.62 -11.93
N ARG A 24 -9.64 -7.69 -12.25
CA ARG A 24 -9.64 -8.93 -11.45
C ARG A 24 -8.69 -8.87 -10.26
N VAL A 25 -7.77 -7.91 -10.22
CA VAL A 25 -6.76 -7.72 -9.18
C VAL A 25 -7.09 -6.47 -8.39
N LYS A 26 -7.10 -6.58 -7.04
CA LYS A 26 -7.14 -5.44 -6.12
C LYS A 26 -5.73 -5.26 -5.53
N THR A 27 -5.14 -4.08 -5.64
CA THR A 27 -3.83 -3.76 -5.04
C THR A 27 -4.00 -2.94 -3.76
N VAL A 28 -3.33 -3.37 -2.70
CA VAL A 28 -3.31 -2.68 -1.41
C VAL A 28 -1.87 -2.49 -0.98
N SER A 29 -1.50 -1.26 -0.61
CA SER A 29 -0.18 -0.96 -0.07
C SER A 29 -0.30 -0.16 1.23
N ILE A 30 0.36 -0.63 2.29
CA ILE A 30 0.57 0.11 3.54
C ILE A 30 2.07 0.35 3.69
N HIS A 31 2.51 1.60 3.55
CA HIS A 31 3.93 1.94 3.46
C HIS A 31 4.24 3.24 4.22
N CYS A 32 5.52 3.59 4.30
CA CYS A 32 5.93 4.89 4.84
C CYS A 32 5.73 5.99 3.78
N GLU A 33 4.92 7.00 4.08
CA GLU A 33 4.59 8.11 3.17
C GLU A 33 5.85 8.82 2.67
N ASP A 34 6.79 9.09 3.58
CA ASP A 34 8.03 9.82 3.29
C ASP A 34 9.18 8.92 2.77
N ASN A 35 8.87 7.70 2.30
CA ASN A 35 9.84 6.75 1.78
C ASN A 35 9.70 6.53 0.26
N PHE A 36 10.67 5.83 -0.35
CA PHE A 36 10.68 5.53 -1.79
C PHE A 36 9.44 4.72 -2.22
N PRO A 37 8.94 4.93 -3.45
CA PRO A 37 9.23 6.05 -4.37
C PRO A 37 8.67 7.38 -3.85
N PHE A 38 9.30 8.49 -4.24
CA PHE A 38 8.82 9.83 -3.83
C PHE A 38 7.45 10.16 -4.44
N PRO A 39 7.26 10.11 -5.78
CA PRO A 39 5.93 10.07 -6.34
C PRO A 39 5.33 8.68 -6.07
N LYS A 40 4.23 8.65 -5.34
CA LYS A 40 3.47 7.42 -5.13
C LYS A 40 2.65 7.10 -6.38
N ALA A 41 2.64 5.83 -6.78
CA ALA A 41 1.71 5.31 -7.78
C ALA A 41 0.28 5.22 -7.20
N GLN A 42 -0.71 4.90 -8.04
CA GLN A 42 -2.08 4.75 -7.58
C GLN A 42 -2.44 3.27 -7.42
N SER A 43 -2.59 2.81 -6.17
CA SER A 43 -3.20 1.52 -5.83
C SER A 43 -4.72 1.62 -5.68
N ASP A 44 -5.44 0.50 -5.56
CA ASP A 44 -6.86 0.52 -5.18
C ASP A 44 -7.06 0.97 -3.73
N VAL A 45 -6.16 0.56 -2.84
CA VAL A 45 -6.07 1.05 -1.45
C VAL A 45 -4.62 1.40 -1.16
N ASP A 46 -4.38 2.65 -0.77
CA ASP A 46 -3.05 3.21 -0.62
C ASP A 46 -3.01 3.95 0.72
N ILE A 47 -2.22 3.44 1.68
CA ILE A 47 -2.14 3.95 3.04
C ILE A 47 -0.69 4.34 3.34
N GLY A 48 -0.43 5.64 3.22
CA GLY A 48 0.81 6.26 3.66
C GLY A 48 0.82 6.50 5.17
N LEU A 49 1.82 5.94 5.85
CA LEU A 49 2.03 6.12 7.29
C LEU A 49 3.22 7.05 7.55
N PRO A 50 3.19 7.90 8.60
CA PRO A 50 4.33 8.72 8.97
C PRO A 50 5.58 7.89 9.28
N ALA A 51 6.76 8.44 8.98
CA ALA A 51 8.02 7.80 9.32
C ALA A 51 8.13 7.52 10.83
N GLY A 52 8.63 6.32 11.18
CA GLY A 52 8.72 5.87 12.57
C GLY A 52 7.41 5.37 13.16
N THR A 53 6.35 5.19 12.35
CA THR A 53 5.14 4.48 12.78
C THR A 53 5.49 3.08 13.29
N GLY A 54 5.05 2.75 14.50
CA GLY A 54 5.24 1.46 15.13
C GLY A 54 3.96 0.61 15.16
N ASP A 55 4.06 -0.54 15.81
CA ASP A 55 3.08 -1.63 15.76
C ASP A 55 1.64 -1.22 16.05
N GLU A 56 1.39 -0.42 17.11
CA GLU A 56 0.01 -0.10 17.52
C GLU A 56 -0.78 0.62 16.41
N VAL A 57 -0.15 1.64 15.82
CA VAL A 57 -0.77 2.42 14.75
C VAL A 57 -0.80 1.62 13.45
N TYR A 58 0.27 0.89 13.13
CA TYR A 58 0.34 0.04 11.95
C TYR A 58 -0.76 -1.03 11.96
N LEU A 59 -0.90 -1.76 13.06
CA LEU A 59 -1.90 -2.81 13.22
C LEU A 59 -3.33 -2.24 13.24
N ARG A 60 -3.54 -1.04 13.80
CA ARG A 60 -4.84 -0.37 13.72
C ARG A 60 -5.23 -0.11 12.26
N GLN A 61 -4.32 0.49 11.49
CA GLN A 61 -4.56 0.78 10.07
C GLN A 61 -4.76 -0.50 9.25
N LEU A 62 -3.95 -1.53 9.47
CA LEU A 62 -4.11 -2.83 8.80
C LEU A 62 -5.48 -3.47 9.10
N ASN A 63 -5.98 -3.37 10.33
CA ASN A 63 -7.30 -3.92 10.68
C ASN A 63 -8.48 -3.12 10.09
N GLU A 64 -8.25 -1.89 9.63
CA GLU A 64 -9.24 -1.08 8.92
C GLU A 64 -9.27 -1.39 7.41
N VAL A 65 -8.25 -2.08 6.90
CA VAL A 65 -8.20 -2.58 5.51
C VAL A 65 -9.11 -3.81 5.37
N GLY A 66 -10.27 -3.60 4.74
CA GLY A 66 -11.24 -4.63 4.35
C GLY A 66 -10.96 -5.30 3.01
#